data_AF-A0A143ZQG1-F1
#
_entry.id   AF-A0A143ZQG1-F1
#
_cell.length_a   1.000
_cell.length_b   1.000
_cell.length_c   1.000
_cell.angle_alpha   90.00
_cell.angle_beta   90.00
_cell.angle_gamma   90.00
#
_symmetry.space_group_name_H-M   'P 1'
#
loop_
_entity.id
_entity.type
_entity.pdbx_description
1 polymer ?
#
loop_
_entity_poly.entity_id
_entity_poly.type
_entity_poly.pdbx_seq_one_letter_code
_entity_poly.pdbx_strand_id
1 'polypeptide(L)'
;MPIDIRMWMYEFTKLANQTFGPRIRLIGLQGSYARREASENSDIDVVLILDTLSLSDLERYRAMLDRLPHRQLVCGFVSGAKELSLWEPSDRFQFYFDTEPLQGRLEDLFPPASKEDARCAVWSGACSIYHGVCHNFVHERSVNVLEALYKSARFVLQAKLFYETNTYYVHKYGLARVLSPQDLDILNGSDKVRKLPDSQDPGFSTLSDALMQWSGHLIKQFYRSSRR
;
A
#
# COMPACT_ATOMS: atom_id res chain seq x y z
N MET A 1 -16.00 19.17 -8.01
CA MET A 1 -15.82 19.66 -6.63
C MET A 1 -14.87 18.71 -5.92
N PRO A 2 -13.89 19.21 -5.17
CA PRO A 2 -12.99 18.35 -4.40
C PRO A 2 -13.78 17.56 -3.35
N ILE A 3 -13.42 16.29 -3.16
CA ILE A 3 -14.07 15.40 -2.19
C ILE A 3 -13.65 15.81 -0.78
N ASP A 4 -14.61 16.17 0.07
CA ASP A 4 -14.36 16.26 1.50
C ASP A 4 -14.31 14.84 2.08
N ILE A 5 -13.09 14.30 2.19
CA ILE A 5 -12.90 12.93 2.64
C ILE A 5 -13.40 12.69 4.07
N ARG A 6 -13.36 13.71 4.94
CA ARG A 6 -13.84 13.56 6.32
C ARG A 6 -15.35 13.40 6.34
N MET A 7 -16.04 14.22 5.53
CA MET A 7 -17.49 14.11 5.36
C MET A 7 -17.86 12.79 4.68
N TRP A 8 -17.13 12.38 3.65
CA TRP A 8 -17.36 11.11 2.97
C TRP A 8 -17.22 9.92 3.94
N MET A 9 -16.14 9.88 4.73
CA MET A 9 -15.90 8.82 5.71
C MET A 9 -16.91 8.83 6.85
N TYR A 10 -17.45 9.98 7.24
CA TYR A 10 -18.53 10.07 8.22
C TYR A 10 -19.82 9.41 7.68
N GLU A 11 -20.24 9.73 6.45
CA GLU A 11 -21.43 9.10 5.86
C GLU A 11 -21.22 7.60 5.62
N PHE A 12 -20.04 7.20 5.16
CA PHE A 12 -19.67 5.78 5.05
C PHE A 12 -19.81 5.08 6.40
N THR A 13 -19.22 5.64 7.46
CA THR A 13 -19.24 5.05 8.80
C THR A 13 -20.66 4.92 9.33
N LYS A 14 -21.51 5.93 9.12
CA LYS A 14 -22.92 5.89 9.50
C LYS A 14 -23.68 4.78 8.77
N LEU A 15 -23.52 4.67 7.45
CA LEU A 15 -24.17 3.63 6.65
C LEU A 15 -23.65 2.23 7.00
N ALA A 16 -22.34 2.09 7.24
CA ALA A 16 -21.74 0.82 7.66
C ALA A 16 -22.33 0.37 9.00
N ASN A 17 -22.40 1.26 9.99
CA ASN A 17 -23.01 0.94 11.28
C ASN A 17 -24.51 0.58 11.17
N GLN A 18 -25.27 1.23 10.26
CA GLN A 18 -26.65 0.83 9.99
C GLN A 18 -26.76 -0.56 9.34
N THR A 19 -25.76 -0.94 8.52
CA THR A 19 -25.79 -2.18 7.73
C THR A 19 -25.28 -3.38 8.51
N PHE A 20 -24.22 -3.20 9.30
CA PHE A 20 -23.49 -4.29 9.98
C PHE A 20 -23.46 -4.16 11.50
N GLY A 21 -23.66 -2.95 12.03
CA GLY A 21 -23.75 -2.67 13.46
C GLY A 21 -22.60 -3.29 14.27
N PRO A 22 -22.91 -4.10 15.31
CA PRO A 22 -21.90 -4.63 16.24
C PRO A 22 -20.92 -5.63 15.61
N ARG A 23 -21.18 -6.10 14.38
CA ARG A 23 -20.25 -6.99 13.66
C ARG A 23 -18.99 -6.26 13.18
N ILE A 24 -19.00 -4.94 13.14
CA ILE A 24 -17.87 -4.13 12.69
C ILE A 24 -16.75 -4.21 13.71
N ARG A 25 -15.58 -4.66 13.26
CA ARG A 25 -14.34 -4.70 14.05
C ARG A 25 -13.44 -3.50 13.78
N LEU A 26 -13.42 -3.02 12.54
CA LEU A 26 -12.62 -1.86 12.15
C LEU A 26 -13.29 -1.13 10.98
N ILE A 27 -13.31 0.20 11.05
CA ILE A 27 -13.43 1.06 9.86
C ILE A 27 -12.17 1.91 9.81
N GLY A 28 -11.57 2.01 8.63
CA GLY A 28 -10.37 2.80 8.41
C GLY A 28 -10.31 3.40 7.02
N LEU A 29 -9.27 4.18 6.79
CA LEU A 29 -8.93 4.77 5.51
C LEU A 29 -7.48 4.45 5.20
N GLN A 30 -7.21 4.03 3.97
CA GLN A 30 -5.88 3.77 3.44
C GLN A 30 -5.53 4.78 2.35
N GLY A 31 -4.38 4.57 1.72
CA GLY A 31 -4.13 5.20 0.44
C GLY A 31 -3.80 6.69 0.52
N SER A 32 -3.96 7.35 -0.62
CA SER A 32 -3.48 8.74 -0.78
C SER A 32 -4.22 9.72 0.12
N TYR A 33 -5.50 9.47 0.44
CA TYR A 33 -6.25 10.31 1.36
C TYR A 33 -5.77 10.20 2.80
N ALA A 34 -5.55 8.99 3.33
CA ALA A 34 -4.98 8.78 4.67
C ALA A 34 -3.59 9.43 4.79
N ARG A 35 -2.78 9.33 3.73
CA ARG A 35 -1.45 9.94 3.67
C ARG A 35 -1.45 11.44 3.37
N ARG A 36 -2.61 12.08 3.17
CA ARG A 36 -2.74 13.51 2.81
C ARG A 36 -1.98 13.89 1.54
N GLU A 37 -1.94 12.97 0.59
CA GLU A 37 -1.24 13.07 -0.70
C GLU A 37 -2.23 12.90 -1.88
N ALA A 38 -3.54 12.93 -1.60
CA ALA A 38 -4.58 12.76 -2.60
C ALA A 38 -4.66 13.94 -3.58
N SER A 39 -5.06 13.62 -4.81
CA SER A 39 -5.41 14.57 -5.87
C SER A 39 -6.91 14.46 -6.20
N GLU A 40 -7.40 15.29 -7.12
CA GLU A 40 -8.83 15.27 -7.52
C GLU A 40 -9.27 13.93 -8.16
N ASN A 41 -8.32 13.15 -8.66
CA ASN A 41 -8.56 11.84 -9.29
C ASN A 41 -8.15 10.66 -8.40
N SER A 42 -7.89 10.91 -7.11
CA SER A 42 -7.51 9.84 -6.18
C SER A 42 -8.69 8.95 -5.83
N ASP A 43 -8.43 7.65 -5.75
CA ASP A 43 -9.37 6.67 -5.19
C ASP A 43 -9.54 6.87 -3.68
N ILE A 44 -10.71 6.49 -3.16
CA ILE A 44 -11.07 6.51 -1.75
C ILE A 44 -10.88 5.10 -1.18
N ASP A 45 -9.67 4.78 -0.71
CA ASP A 45 -9.29 3.45 -0.20
C ASP A 45 -9.88 3.14 1.18
N VAL A 46 -11.19 2.86 1.24
CA VAL A 46 -11.89 2.60 2.50
C VAL A 46 -11.66 1.16 3.01
N VAL A 47 -11.53 1.00 4.33
CA VAL A 47 -11.35 -0.30 4.99
C VAL A 47 -12.58 -0.64 5.84
N LEU A 48 -13.12 -1.84 5.68
CA LEU A 48 -14.16 -2.40 6.53
C LEU A 48 -13.79 -3.82 6.97
N ILE A 49 -13.59 -4.03 8.28
CA ILE A 49 -13.34 -5.35 8.85
C ILE A 49 -14.55 -5.77 9.66
N LEU A 50 -15.09 -6.95 9.35
CA LEU A 50 -16.19 -7.57 10.07
C LEU A 50 -15.68 -8.71 10.96
N ASP A 51 -16.48 -9.13 11.94
CA ASP A 51 -16.20 -10.28 12.79
C ASP A 51 -15.97 -11.56 11.97
N THR A 52 -16.83 -11.77 10.98
CA THR A 52 -16.80 -12.80 9.94
C THR A 52 -17.26 -12.17 8.63
N LEU A 53 -16.80 -12.68 7.50
CA LEU A 53 -17.20 -12.19 6.19
C LEU A 53 -17.77 -13.33 5.34
N SER A 54 -18.98 -13.12 4.83
CA SER A 54 -19.65 -14.01 3.88
C SER A 54 -19.89 -13.32 2.53
N LEU A 55 -20.22 -14.09 1.50
CA LEU A 55 -20.61 -13.52 0.20
C LEU A 55 -21.84 -12.61 0.31
N SER A 56 -22.81 -12.96 1.16
CA SER A 56 -23.98 -12.11 1.42
C SER A 56 -23.60 -10.78 2.10
N ASP A 57 -22.55 -10.76 2.92
CA ASP A 57 -22.03 -9.52 3.47
C ASP A 57 -21.41 -8.64 2.38
N LEU A 58 -20.71 -9.24 1.41
CA LEU A 58 -20.17 -8.52 0.25
C LEU A 58 -21.26 -7.93 -0.64
N GLU A 59 -22.36 -8.65 -0.84
CA GLU A 59 -23.52 -8.13 -1.59
C GLU A 59 -24.16 -6.93 -0.88
N ARG A 60 -24.34 -7.04 0.45
CA ARG A 60 -24.83 -5.93 1.29
C ARG A 60 -23.86 -4.74 1.29
N TYR A 61 -22.56 -5.00 1.38
CA TYR A 61 -21.53 -3.98 1.33
C TYR A 61 -21.55 -3.25 -0.02
N ARG A 62 -21.63 -3.99 -1.13
CA ARG A 62 -21.76 -3.42 -2.48
C ARG A 62 -22.99 -2.52 -2.62
N ALA A 63 -24.16 -3.02 -2.22
CA ALA A 63 -25.40 -2.25 -2.26
C ALA A 63 -25.37 -1.01 -1.35
N MET A 64 -24.68 -1.10 -0.21
CA MET A 64 -24.45 0.03 0.69
C MET A 64 -23.59 1.11 0.02
N LEU A 65 -22.49 0.72 -0.65
CA LEU A 65 -21.61 1.65 -1.34
C LEU A 65 -22.34 2.42 -2.44
N ASP A 66 -23.30 1.81 -3.14
CA ASP A 66 -24.06 2.46 -4.23
C ASP A 66 -24.91 3.64 -3.76
N ARG A 67 -25.11 3.78 -2.44
CA ARG A 67 -25.82 4.91 -1.81
C ARG A 67 -24.89 6.08 -1.47
N LEU A 68 -23.57 5.90 -1.58
CA LEU A 68 -22.59 6.94 -1.31
C LEU A 68 -22.26 7.73 -2.57
N PRO A 69 -21.98 9.04 -2.44
CA PRO A 69 -21.47 9.82 -3.56
C PRO A 69 -20.09 9.29 -3.98
N HIS A 70 -19.72 9.52 -5.24
CA HIS A 70 -18.42 9.12 -5.79
C HIS A 70 -18.15 7.61 -5.75
N ARG A 71 -19.20 6.77 -5.85
CA ARG A 71 -19.10 5.30 -5.88
C ARG A 71 -18.01 4.75 -6.78
N GLN A 72 -17.80 5.39 -7.93
CA GLN A 72 -16.80 5.02 -8.94
C GLN A 72 -15.35 5.22 -8.51
N LEU A 73 -15.09 6.04 -7.49
CA LEU A 73 -13.77 6.28 -6.92
C LEU A 73 -13.53 5.42 -5.67
N VAL A 74 -14.53 4.65 -5.22
CA VAL A 74 -14.38 3.78 -4.06
C VAL A 74 -13.59 2.54 -4.47
N CYS A 75 -12.31 2.55 -4.16
CA CYS A 75 -11.45 1.39 -4.06
C CYS A 75 -11.34 1.01 -2.58
N GLY A 76 -11.03 -0.21 -2.19
CA GLY A 76 -10.92 -0.48 -0.77
C GLY A 76 -10.81 -1.92 -0.42
N PHE A 77 -10.73 -2.15 0.88
CA PHE A 77 -10.48 -3.45 1.44
C PHE A 77 -11.60 -3.86 2.40
N VAL A 78 -12.12 -5.07 2.21
CA VAL A 78 -13.11 -5.68 3.09
C VAL A 78 -12.69 -7.10 3.43
N SER A 79 -12.70 -7.44 4.72
CA SER A 79 -12.29 -8.76 5.21
C SER A 79 -13.00 -9.16 6.49
N GLY A 80 -13.01 -10.47 6.76
CA GLY A 80 -13.23 -10.98 8.11
C GLY A 80 -11.97 -10.76 8.96
N ALA A 81 -12.18 -10.57 10.26
CA ALA A 81 -11.11 -10.28 11.21
C ALA A 81 -10.14 -11.45 11.37
N LYS A 82 -10.65 -12.69 11.33
CA LYS A 82 -9.80 -13.87 11.52
C LYS A 82 -8.86 -14.09 10.34
N GLU A 83 -9.36 -13.94 9.12
CA GLU A 83 -8.58 -14.06 7.89
C GLU A 83 -7.46 -13.02 7.87
N LEU A 84 -7.78 -11.76 8.17
CA LEU A 84 -6.80 -10.67 8.23
C LEU A 84 -5.74 -10.91 9.33
N SER A 85 -6.14 -11.42 10.50
CA SER A 85 -5.18 -11.72 11.60
C SER A 85 -4.13 -12.78 11.22
N LEU A 86 -4.45 -13.63 10.24
CA LEU A 86 -3.61 -14.73 9.78
C LEU A 86 -2.87 -14.43 8.46
N TRP A 87 -2.95 -13.19 7.97
CA TRP A 87 -2.20 -12.78 6.79
C TRP A 87 -0.70 -12.96 6.94
N GLU A 88 -0.06 -13.08 5.78
CA GLU A 88 1.38 -13.15 5.67
C GLU A 88 2.01 -11.89 6.31
N PRO A 89 3.10 -12.04 7.09
CA PRO A 89 3.75 -10.95 7.82
C PRO A 89 4.00 -9.65 7.04
N SER A 90 4.44 -9.73 5.78
CA SER A 90 4.68 -8.56 4.94
C SER A 90 3.41 -7.79 4.58
N ASP A 91 2.36 -8.50 4.21
CA ASP A 91 1.07 -7.87 3.88
C ASP A 91 0.45 -7.23 5.13
N ARG A 92 0.55 -7.91 6.27
CA ARG A 92 0.09 -7.37 7.56
C ARG A 92 0.88 -6.14 7.98
N PHE A 93 2.20 -6.14 7.79
CA PHE A 93 3.05 -4.97 8.06
C PHE A 93 2.57 -3.75 7.28
N GLN A 94 2.35 -3.92 5.98
CA GLN A 94 1.91 -2.83 5.12
C GLN A 94 0.50 -2.36 5.50
N PHE A 95 -0.43 -3.29 5.76
CA PHE A 95 -1.78 -2.97 6.20
C PHE A 95 -1.80 -2.19 7.51
N TYR A 96 -0.97 -2.58 8.50
CA TYR A 96 -0.92 -1.93 9.81
C TYR A 96 -0.58 -0.44 9.68
N PHE A 97 0.43 -0.09 8.88
CA PHE A 97 0.89 1.29 8.79
C PHE A 97 0.17 2.14 7.74
N ASP A 98 -0.45 1.52 6.73
CA ASP A 98 -1.21 2.28 5.72
C ASP A 98 -2.63 2.62 6.17
N THR A 99 -3.14 1.96 7.21
CA THR A 99 -4.51 2.15 7.69
C THR A 99 -4.58 3.21 8.79
N GLU A 100 -5.28 4.30 8.53
CA GLU A 100 -5.75 5.24 9.55
C GLU A 100 -7.09 4.71 10.12
N PRO A 101 -7.15 4.26 11.39
CA PRO A 101 -8.38 3.75 11.97
C PRO A 101 -9.33 4.90 12.37
N LEU A 102 -10.61 4.79 11.99
CA LEU A 102 -11.68 5.71 12.39
C LEU A 102 -12.61 5.11 13.45
N GLN A 103 -12.85 3.81 13.39
CA GLN A 103 -13.63 3.05 14.39
C GLN A 103 -12.95 1.71 14.64
N GLY A 104 -12.85 1.31 15.91
CA GLY A 104 -12.09 0.12 16.31
C GLY A 104 -10.59 0.40 16.39
N ARG A 105 -9.80 -0.66 16.66
CA ARG A 105 -8.35 -0.57 16.82
C ARG A 105 -7.67 -1.68 16.04
N LEU A 106 -6.54 -1.37 15.40
CA LEU A 106 -5.73 -2.37 14.70
C LEU A 106 -5.17 -3.41 15.68
N GLU A 107 -4.83 -3.00 16.90
CA GLU A 107 -4.26 -3.91 17.91
C GLU A 107 -5.26 -4.95 18.43
N ASP A 108 -6.56 -4.78 18.18
CA ASP A 108 -7.58 -5.78 18.48
C ASP A 108 -7.60 -6.91 17.44
N LEU A 109 -6.97 -6.70 16.27
CA LEU A 109 -6.92 -7.65 15.17
C LEU A 109 -5.61 -8.46 15.15
N PHE A 110 -4.47 -7.83 15.45
CA PHE A 110 -3.15 -8.45 15.48
C PHE A 110 -2.15 -7.62 16.30
N PRO A 111 -1.04 -8.24 16.77
CA PRO A 111 -0.01 -7.51 17.50
C PRO A 111 0.62 -6.39 16.65
N PRO A 112 1.21 -5.37 17.31
CA PRO A 112 1.96 -4.33 16.61
C PRO A 112 3.04 -4.90 15.69
N ALA A 113 3.24 -4.24 14.56
CA ALA A 113 4.23 -4.64 13.56
C ALA A 113 5.65 -4.73 14.15
N SER A 114 6.31 -5.87 13.95
CA SER A 114 7.66 -6.13 14.42
C SER A 114 8.73 -5.82 13.38
N LYS A 115 10.00 -5.76 13.81
CA LYS A 115 11.14 -5.69 12.88
C LYS A 115 11.18 -6.90 11.93
N GLU A 116 10.75 -8.08 12.36
CA GLU A 116 10.76 -9.26 11.50
C GLU A 116 9.68 -9.16 10.41
N ASP A 117 8.50 -8.63 10.72
CA ASP A 117 7.47 -8.34 9.71
C ASP A 117 7.98 -7.33 8.68
N ALA A 118 8.70 -6.29 9.14
CA ALA A 118 9.33 -5.31 8.26
C ALA A 118 10.39 -5.93 7.34
N ARG A 119 11.24 -6.84 7.88
CA ARG A 119 12.22 -7.58 7.09
C ARG A 119 11.54 -8.42 6.01
N CYS A 120 10.45 -9.11 6.35
CA CYS A 120 9.64 -9.85 5.39
C CYS A 120 9.07 -8.92 4.31
N ALA A 121 8.57 -7.74 4.68
CA ALA A 121 8.06 -6.75 3.73
C ALA A 121 9.12 -6.21 2.77
N VAL A 122 10.34 -5.94 3.26
CA VAL A 122 11.46 -5.56 2.39
C VAL A 122 11.77 -6.67 1.40
N TRP A 123 11.91 -7.90 1.88
CA TRP A 123 12.30 -9.04 1.05
C TRP A 123 11.23 -9.39 0.00
N SER A 124 9.97 -9.56 0.44
CA SER A 124 8.84 -9.88 -0.43
C SER A 124 8.61 -8.80 -1.49
N GLY A 125 8.64 -7.52 -1.08
CA GLY A 125 8.48 -6.39 -1.99
C GLY A 125 9.64 -6.26 -2.98
N ALA A 126 10.89 -6.49 -2.54
CA ALA A 126 12.04 -6.49 -3.43
C ALA A 126 11.97 -7.62 -4.47
N CYS A 127 11.56 -8.83 -4.09
CA CYS A 127 11.30 -9.94 -5.01
C CYS A 127 10.24 -9.57 -6.06
N SER A 128 9.13 -9.00 -5.62
CA SER A 128 8.03 -8.59 -6.50
C SER A 128 8.45 -7.50 -7.49
N ILE A 129 9.20 -6.50 -7.02
CA ILE A 129 9.72 -5.41 -7.87
C ILE A 129 10.75 -5.95 -8.87
N TYR A 130 11.69 -6.78 -8.43
CA TYR A 130 12.71 -7.36 -9.29
C TYR A 130 12.09 -8.19 -10.42
N HIS A 131 11.11 -9.03 -10.09
CA HIS A 131 10.36 -9.78 -11.10
C HIS A 131 9.60 -8.83 -12.04
N GLY A 132 8.85 -7.87 -11.49
CA GLY A 132 8.06 -6.93 -12.27
C GLY A 132 8.89 -6.09 -13.25
N VAL A 133 10.06 -5.61 -12.84
CA VAL A 133 10.93 -4.81 -13.72
C VAL A 133 11.54 -5.67 -14.83
N CYS A 134 11.94 -6.92 -14.53
CA CYS A 134 12.42 -7.85 -15.55
C CYS A 134 11.32 -8.17 -16.57
N HIS A 135 10.12 -8.50 -16.09
CA HIS A 135 8.98 -8.81 -16.95
C HIS A 135 8.59 -7.61 -17.83
N ASN A 136 8.48 -6.42 -17.24
CA ASN A 136 8.15 -5.21 -17.98
C ASN A 136 9.22 -4.86 -19.02
N PHE A 137 10.50 -5.03 -18.70
CA PHE A 137 11.57 -4.68 -19.63
C PHE A 137 11.61 -5.62 -20.84
N VAL A 138 11.30 -6.91 -20.66
CA VAL A 138 11.35 -7.92 -21.73
C VAL A 138 10.05 -7.98 -22.53
N HIS A 139 8.89 -7.87 -21.89
CA HIS A 139 7.60 -8.18 -22.52
C HIS A 139 6.70 -6.95 -22.70
N GLU A 140 6.31 -6.29 -21.61
CA GLU A 140 5.25 -5.26 -21.67
C GLU A 140 5.74 -3.92 -22.22
N ARG A 141 6.99 -3.55 -21.95
CA ARG A 141 7.62 -2.29 -22.39
C ARG A 141 6.73 -1.07 -22.06
N SER A 142 6.24 -1.00 -20.82
CA SER A 142 5.25 -0.01 -20.38
C SER A 142 5.81 0.97 -19.36
N VAL A 143 5.72 2.27 -19.66
CA VAL A 143 6.06 3.37 -18.74
C VAL A 143 5.14 3.35 -17.51
N ASN A 144 3.85 3.04 -17.70
CA ASN A 144 2.88 2.98 -16.60
C ASN A 144 3.21 1.85 -15.61
N VAL A 145 3.64 0.69 -16.12
CA VAL A 145 4.08 -0.43 -15.27
C VAL A 145 5.35 -0.04 -14.51
N LEU A 146 6.32 0.59 -15.18
CA LEU A 146 7.54 1.07 -14.52
C LEU A 146 7.21 2.11 -13.44
N GLU A 147 6.30 3.04 -13.69
CA GLU A 147 5.84 4.02 -12.69
C GLU A 147 5.20 3.32 -11.49
N ALA A 148 4.34 2.32 -11.72
CA ALA A 148 3.71 1.54 -10.67
C ALA A 148 4.75 0.78 -9.81
N LEU A 149 5.77 0.19 -10.43
CA LEU A 149 6.86 -0.48 -9.70
C LEU A 149 7.65 0.49 -8.81
N TYR A 150 7.92 1.71 -9.29
CA TYR A 150 8.53 2.76 -8.46
C TYR A 150 7.61 3.27 -7.34
N LYS A 151 6.29 3.31 -7.55
CA LYS A 151 5.34 3.58 -6.47
C LYS A 151 5.39 2.46 -5.41
N SER A 152 5.46 1.20 -5.83
CA SER A 152 5.64 0.07 -4.92
C SER A 152 6.96 0.12 -4.14
N ALA A 153 8.04 0.62 -4.77
CA ALA A 153 9.34 0.77 -4.12
C ALA A 153 9.30 1.68 -2.89
N ARG A 154 8.40 2.67 -2.83
CA ARG A 154 8.19 3.49 -1.63
C ARG A 154 7.86 2.65 -0.40
N PHE A 155 6.97 1.69 -0.53
CA PHE A 155 6.54 0.84 0.59
C PHE A 155 7.69 -0.03 1.10
N VAL A 156 8.49 -0.55 0.19
CA VAL A 156 9.73 -1.28 0.52
C VAL A 156 10.74 -0.39 1.24
N LEU A 157 10.90 0.87 0.81
CA LEU A 157 11.75 1.85 1.50
C LEU A 157 11.27 2.18 2.91
N GLN A 158 9.96 2.33 3.11
CA GLN A 158 9.37 2.54 4.44
C GLN A 158 9.63 1.34 5.35
N ALA A 159 9.43 0.12 4.85
CA ALA A 159 9.72 -1.11 5.60
C ALA A 159 11.21 -1.24 5.94
N LYS A 160 12.10 -0.94 5.00
CA LYS A 160 13.57 -0.95 5.20
C LYS A 160 13.97 0.02 6.30
N LEU A 161 13.47 1.24 6.24
CA LEU A 161 13.81 2.24 7.24
C LEU A 161 13.23 1.90 8.62
N PHE A 162 12.03 1.34 8.68
CA PHE A 162 11.48 0.83 9.94
C PHE A 162 12.33 -0.32 10.51
N TYR A 163 12.79 -1.24 9.67
CA TYR A 163 13.70 -2.32 10.09
C TYR A 163 14.98 -1.75 10.72
N GLU A 164 15.58 -0.76 10.07
CA GLU A 164 16.82 -0.10 10.51
C GLU A 164 16.62 0.73 11.80
N THR A 165 15.54 1.51 11.89
CA THR A 165 15.40 2.60 12.89
C THR A 165 14.23 2.43 13.86
N ASN A 166 13.37 1.43 13.67
CA ASN A 166 12.12 1.22 14.39
C ASN A 166 11.12 2.40 14.29
N THR A 167 11.27 3.26 13.28
CA THR A 167 10.41 4.42 13.02
C THR A 167 9.78 4.30 11.64
N TYR A 168 8.45 4.43 11.57
CA TYR A 168 7.72 4.40 10.30
C TYR A 168 7.41 5.81 9.81
N TYR A 169 7.71 6.09 8.53
CA TYR A 169 7.48 7.39 7.91
C TYR A 169 6.36 7.29 6.89
N VAL A 170 5.16 7.74 7.28
CA VAL A 170 3.94 7.65 6.44
C VAL A 170 4.08 8.49 5.16
N HIS A 171 4.61 9.72 5.27
CA HIS A 171 4.65 10.67 4.17
C HIS A 171 5.95 10.61 3.37
N LYS A 172 5.84 10.80 2.05
CA LYS A 172 7.00 10.85 1.13
C LYS A 172 8.03 11.90 1.56
N TYR A 173 7.56 13.07 2.01
CA TYR A 173 8.43 14.17 2.44
C TYR A 173 9.27 13.81 3.68
N GLY A 174 8.66 13.17 4.68
CA GLY A 174 9.38 12.73 5.88
C GLY A 174 10.43 11.68 5.55
N LEU A 175 10.05 10.70 4.72
CA LEU A 175 10.92 9.64 4.25
C LEU A 175 12.13 10.20 3.48
N ALA A 176 11.91 11.15 2.55
CA ALA A 176 12.97 11.71 1.71
C ALA A 176 14.12 12.39 2.50
N ARG A 177 13.86 12.88 3.72
CA ARG A 177 14.86 13.60 4.54
C ARG A 177 15.85 12.69 5.24
N VAL A 178 15.55 11.40 5.33
CA VAL A 178 16.31 10.43 6.13
C VAL A 178 16.87 9.28 5.29
N LEU A 179 16.47 9.18 4.01
CA LEU A 179 17.00 8.19 3.09
C LEU A 179 18.43 8.51 2.65
N SER A 180 19.19 7.46 2.36
CA SER A 180 20.45 7.56 1.65
C SER A 180 20.25 8.18 0.26
N PRO A 181 21.29 8.79 -0.36
CA PRO A 181 21.16 9.33 -1.72
C PRO A 181 20.65 8.32 -2.75
N GLN A 182 21.06 7.05 -2.63
CA GLN A 182 20.61 5.98 -3.52
C GLN A 182 19.12 5.66 -3.33
N ASP A 183 18.67 5.49 -2.08
CA ASP A 183 17.27 5.21 -1.77
C ASP A 183 16.36 6.40 -2.11
N LEU A 184 16.85 7.63 -1.94
CA LEU A 184 16.15 8.84 -2.33
C LEU A 184 15.95 8.91 -3.85
N ASP A 185 16.93 8.44 -4.63
CA ASP A 185 16.81 8.37 -6.09
C ASP A 185 15.69 7.41 -6.50
N ILE A 186 15.59 6.26 -5.83
CA ILE A 186 14.51 5.29 -6.04
C ILE A 186 13.15 5.88 -5.63
N LEU A 187 13.06 6.55 -4.49
CA LEU A 187 11.81 7.21 -4.04
C LEU A 187 11.27 8.22 -5.06
N ASN A 188 12.18 8.92 -5.76
CA ASN A 188 11.84 9.92 -6.77
C ASN A 188 11.68 9.33 -8.18
N GLY A 189 11.96 8.04 -8.38
CA GLY A 189 11.93 7.41 -9.69
C GLY A 189 10.57 7.47 -10.37
N SER A 190 9.46 7.36 -9.63
CA SER A 190 8.11 7.51 -10.19
C SER A 190 7.90 8.86 -10.89
N ASP A 191 8.41 9.96 -10.32
CA ASP A 191 8.32 11.29 -10.92
C ASP A 191 9.24 11.45 -12.14
N LYS A 192 10.35 10.69 -12.20
CA LYS A 192 11.22 10.64 -13.38
C LYS A 192 10.56 9.85 -14.51
N VAL A 193 9.94 8.71 -14.20
CA VAL A 193 9.24 7.86 -15.16
C VAL A 193 8.09 8.60 -15.83
N ARG A 194 7.32 9.40 -15.09
CA ARG A 194 6.24 10.24 -15.65
C ARG A 194 6.67 11.23 -16.73
N LYS A 195 7.96 11.58 -16.76
CA LYS A 195 8.52 12.50 -17.75
C LYS A 195 8.99 11.79 -19.01
N LEU A 196 9.03 10.45 -19.01
CA LEU A 196 9.35 9.69 -20.20
C LEU A 196 8.18 9.75 -21.18
N PRO A 197 8.43 9.98 -22.48
CA PRO A 197 7.39 9.97 -23.49
C PRO A 197 6.84 8.56 -23.72
N ASP A 198 7.72 7.56 -23.76
CA ASP A 198 7.39 6.16 -23.98
C ASP A 198 8.54 5.24 -23.53
N SER A 199 8.44 3.95 -23.85
CA SER A 199 9.44 2.94 -23.50
C SER A 199 10.65 2.87 -24.41
N GLN A 200 10.66 3.60 -25.53
CA GLN A 200 11.82 3.72 -26.42
C GLN A 200 12.79 4.79 -25.95
N ASP A 201 12.36 5.67 -25.04
CA ASP A 201 13.23 6.65 -24.41
C ASP A 201 14.42 5.97 -23.69
N PRO A 202 15.67 6.43 -23.88
CA PRO A 202 16.84 5.86 -23.20
C PRO A 202 16.71 5.83 -21.67
N GLY A 203 15.99 6.80 -21.10
CA GLY A 203 15.68 6.89 -19.69
C GLY A 203 14.82 5.73 -19.18
N PHE A 204 14.01 5.08 -20.03
CA PHE A 204 13.28 3.87 -19.66
C PHE A 204 14.24 2.74 -19.26
N SER A 205 15.28 2.52 -20.07
CA SER A 205 16.30 1.50 -19.78
C SER A 205 17.13 1.85 -18.56
N THR A 206 17.54 3.11 -18.41
CA THR A 206 18.29 3.58 -17.23
C THR A 206 17.49 3.40 -15.93
N LEU A 207 16.22 3.77 -15.91
CA LEU A 207 15.35 3.64 -14.73
C LEU A 207 15.01 2.17 -14.45
N SER A 208 14.82 1.35 -15.49
CA SER A 208 14.62 -0.10 -15.31
C SER A 208 15.85 -0.75 -14.67
N ASP A 209 17.06 -0.44 -15.15
CA ASP A 209 18.29 -0.98 -14.57
C ASP A 209 18.48 -0.52 -13.12
N ALA A 210 18.31 0.77 -12.83
CA ALA A 210 18.42 1.29 -11.47
C ALA A 210 17.49 0.55 -10.48
N LEU A 211 16.22 0.34 -10.87
CA LEU A 211 15.25 -0.37 -10.03
C LEU A 211 15.57 -1.87 -9.91
N MET A 212 16.05 -2.50 -11.00
CA MET A 212 16.48 -3.90 -11.01
C MET A 212 17.69 -4.13 -10.09
N GLN A 213 18.73 -3.30 -10.18
CA GLN A 213 19.92 -3.41 -9.34
C GLN A 213 19.58 -3.17 -7.87
N TRP A 214 18.79 -2.14 -7.58
CA TRP A 214 18.36 -1.82 -6.21
C TRP A 214 17.56 -2.96 -5.58
N SER A 215 16.52 -3.45 -6.27
CA SER A 215 15.71 -4.56 -5.76
C SER A 215 16.53 -5.85 -5.64
N GLY A 216 17.41 -6.14 -6.60
CA GLY A 216 18.34 -7.28 -6.55
C GLY A 216 19.32 -7.22 -5.36
N HIS A 217 19.79 -6.03 -5.00
CA HIS A 217 20.61 -5.84 -3.80
C HIS A 217 19.81 -6.13 -2.52
N LEU A 218 18.59 -5.60 -2.41
CA LEU A 218 17.74 -5.83 -1.25
C LEU A 218 17.38 -7.31 -1.07
N ILE A 219 17.12 -8.04 -2.17
CA ILE A 219 16.91 -9.49 -2.10
C ILE A 219 18.12 -10.18 -1.45
N LYS A 220 19.33 -9.86 -1.90
CA LYS A 220 20.58 -10.44 -1.37
C LYS A 220 20.90 -10.00 0.06
N GLN A 221 20.41 -8.85 0.49
CA GLN A 221 20.64 -8.35 1.85
C GLN A 221 19.61 -8.90 2.85
N PHE A 222 18.34 -8.99 2.46
CA PHE A 222 17.23 -9.30 3.35
C PHE A 222 16.73 -10.74 3.24
N TYR A 223 17.25 -11.56 2.32
CA TYR A 223 16.92 -12.99 2.30
C TYR A 223 17.32 -13.65 3.62
N ARG A 224 16.48 -14.58 4.10
CA ARG A 224 16.89 -15.52 5.14
C ARG A 224 17.43 -16.78 4.49
N SER A 225 18.68 -17.11 4.79
CA SER A 225 19.15 -18.48 4.62
C SER A 225 18.46 -19.31 5.69
N SER A 226 17.43 -20.07 5.30
CA SER A 226 16.93 -21.16 6.14
C SER A 226 18.01 -22.24 6.21
N ARG A 227 19.04 -22.04 7.03
CA ARG A 227 19.95 -23.10 7.44
C ARG A 227 20.01 -23.17 8.96
N ARG A 228 19.17 -24.11 9.43
CA ARG A 228 19.07 -24.77 10.74
C ARG A 228 18.32 -23.99 11.82
#